data_AF-A0A960LGN5-F1
#
_entry.id   AF-A0A960LGN5-F1
#
_cell.length_a   1.000
_cell.length_b   1.000
_cell.length_c   1.000
_cell.angle_alpha   90.00
_cell.angle_beta   90.00
_cell.angle_gamma   90.00
#
_symmetry.space_group_name_H-M   'P 1'
#
loop_
_entity.id
_entity.type
_entity.pdbx_description
1 polymer ?
#
loop_
_entity_poly.entity_id
_entity_poly.type
_entity_poly.pdbx_seq_one_letter_code
_entity_poly.pdbx_strand_id
1 'polypeptide(L)'
;MNQKGRIHQYEVWAQLLLAEHCQKQIADFFVNDLGIHRDHVARRMHLTVYHARRPMPGLVPALENINVVVPAEETRFMVMAPGGENPRKGLDPSKRKVGIRLHKQCAAMPQVLKLRERLLAHETESVLGSRSPSSNKSNAFGARSFQPHLTLLYAGSGIGRDLTGPGKAFREAIDSLTFDRFLIEIAERNQT
;
A
#
# COMPACT_ATOMS: atom_id res chain seq x y z
N MET A 1 -6.83 8.87 -42.94
CA MET A 1 -7.27 7.78 -42.04
C MET A 1 -6.70 8.07 -40.65
N ASN A 2 -7.52 8.59 -39.73
CA ASN A 2 -7.11 8.78 -38.34
C ASN A 2 -7.16 7.43 -37.62
N GLN A 3 -6.02 6.77 -37.45
CA GLN A 3 -5.89 5.71 -36.45
C GLN A 3 -6.10 6.38 -35.09
N LYS A 4 -7.26 6.16 -34.47
CA LYS A 4 -7.45 6.40 -33.04
C LYS A 4 -6.43 5.52 -32.33
N GLY A 5 -5.29 6.10 -31.94
CA GLY A 5 -4.25 5.39 -31.22
C GLY A 5 -4.86 4.75 -29.98
N ARG A 6 -4.77 3.43 -29.87
CA ARG A 6 -5.12 2.73 -28.63
C ARG A 6 -4.24 3.32 -27.52
N ILE A 7 -4.87 3.93 -26.52
CA ILE A 7 -4.14 4.42 -25.35
C ILE A 7 -3.80 3.19 -24.53
N HIS A 8 -2.57 2.71 -24.66
CA HIS A 8 -2.01 1.70 -23.76
C HIS A 8 -1.82 2.34 -22.39
N GLN A 9 -2.53 1.84 -21.38
CA GLN A 9 -2.31 2.26 -20.00
C GLN A 9 -1.20 1.38 -19.43
N TYR A 10 -0.02 1.98 -19.28
CA TYR A 10 1.11 1.36 -18.57
C TYR A 10 0.96 1.62 -17.08
N GLU A 11 1.17 0.59 -16.27
CA GLU A 11 1.25 0.70 -14.81
C GLU A 11 2.49 0.00 -14.31
N VAL A 12 3.26 0.70 -13.48
CA VAL A 12 4.39 0.15 -12.72
C VAL A 12 3.99 0.13 -11.27
N TRP A 13 4.12 -1.03 -10.62
CA TRP A 13 3.86 -1.22 -9.21
C TRP A 13 5.11 -1.80 -8.54
N ALA A 14 5.58 -1.16 -7.47
CA ALA A 14 6.58 -1.73 -6.58
C ALA A 14 5.94 -1.98 -5.21
N GLN A 15 5.98 -3.22 -4.74
CA GLN A 15 5.22 -3.70 -3.59
C GLN A 15 6.10 -4.53 -2.66
N LEU A 16 5.97 -4.29 -1.36
CA LEU A 16 6.42 -5.22 -0.33
C LEU A 16 5.26 -6.16 0.01
N LEU A 17 5.42 -7.45 -0.27
CA LEU A 17 4.38 -8.46 0.01
C LEU A 17 4.52 -8.96 1.44
N LEU A 18 3.40 -9.00 2.15
CA LEU A 18 3.35 -9.50 3.52
C LEU A 18 3.52 -11.02 3.53
N ALA A 19 4.34 -11.53 4.45
CA ALA A 19 4.55 -12.96 4.62
C ALA A 19 3.24 -13.70 4.91
N GLU A 20 3.13 -14.93 4.42
CA GLU A 20 1.88 -15.69 4.50
C GLU A 20 1.44 -15.98 5.94
N HIS A 21 2.40 -16.21 6.85
CA HIS A 21 2.10 -16.41 8.26
C HIS A 21 1.51 -15.15 8.90
N CYS A 22 2.06 -13.95 8.61
CA CYS A 22 1.47 -12.69 9.07
C CYS A 22 0.09 -12.47 8.46
N GLN A 23 -0.12 -12.78 7.17
CA GLN A 23 -1.44 -12.71 6.54
C GLN A 23 -2.46 -13.60 7.26
N LYS A 24 -2.06 -14.81 7.66
CA LYS A 24 -2.89 -15.74 8.44
C LYS A 24 -3.18 -15.20 9.85
N GLN A 25 -2.18 -14.67 10.55
CA GLN A 25 -2.37 -14.10 11.89
C GLN A 25 -3.34 -12.92 11.88
N ILE A 26 -3.18 -11.98 10.94
CA ILE A 26 -4.09 -10.84 10.78
C ILE A 26 -5.51 -11.32 10.51
N ALA A 27 -5.62 -12.32 9.64
CA ALA A 27 -6.86 -12.94 9.30
C ALA A 27 -7.58 -13.57 10.48
N ASP A 28 -6.86 -14.39 11.25
CA ASP A 28 -7.38 -15.07 12.42
C ASP A 28 -7.80 -14.04 13.47
N PHE A 29 -7.02 -12.98 13.70
CA PHE A 29 -7.38 -11.85 14.56
C PHE A 29 -8.72 -11.23 14.16
N PHE A 30 -8.90 -10.83 12.89
CA PHE A 30 -10.13 -10.17 12.47
C PHE A 30 -11.35 -11.09 12.51
N VAL A 31 -11.18 -12.37 12.14
CA VAL A 31 -12.29 -13.32 12.08
C VAL A 31 -12.69 -13.79 13.48
N ASN A 32 -11.72 -14.22 14.28
CA ASN A 32 -11.98 -14.88 15.55
C ASN A 32 -12.16 -13.87 16.69
N ASP A 33 -11.33 -12.82 16.74
CA ASP A 33 -11.32 -11.90 17.87
C ASP A 33 -12.29 -10.72 17.67
N LEU A 34 -12.50 -10.32 16.41
CA LEU A 34 -13.40 -9.21 16.06
C LEU A 34 -14.67 -9.63 15.32
N GLY A 35 -14.85 -10.93 15.03
CA GLY A 35 -16.07 -11.45 14.40
C GLY A 35 -16.32 -10.96 12.97
N ILE A 36 -15.28 -10.48 12.27
CA ILE A 36 -15.41 -9.97 10.91
C ILE A 36 -15.47 -11.11 9.91
N HIS A 37 -16.44 -11.10 9.00
CA HIS A 37 -16.55 -12.12 7.98
C HIS A 37 -15.29 -12.17 7.09
N ARG A 38 -14.82 -13.39 6.79
CA ARG A 38 -13.57 -13.65 6.05
C ARG A 38 -13.45 -12.91 4.73
N ASP A 39 -14.55 -12.76 3.99
CA ASP A 39 -14.55 -12.10 2.69
C ASP A 39 -14.31 -10.59 2.76
N HIS A 40 -14.46 -10.00 3.95
CA HIS A 40 -14.11 -8.61 4.18
C HIS A 40 -12.67 -8.43 4.67
N VAL A 41 -11.93 -9.51 4.94
CA VAL A 41 -10.50 -9.44 5.25
C VAL A 41 -9.69 -9.45 3.95
N ALA A 42 -8.76 -8.50 3.84
CA ALA A 42 -7.93 -8.37 2.64
C ALA A 42 -7.10 -9.63 2.41
N ARG A 43 -6.95 -10.00 1.14
CA ARG A 43 -6.06 -11.08 0.69
C ARG A 43 -4.88 -10.48 -0.06
N ARG A 44 -3.74 -11.18 -0.12
CA ARG A 44 -2.51 -10.71 -0.81
C ARG A 44 -2.09 -9.32 -0.31
N MET A 45 -2.00 -9.21 1.01
CA MET A 45 -1.63 -8.00 1.72
C MET A 45 -0.24 -7.53 1.30
N HIS A 46 -0.13 -6.24 0.98
CA HIS A 46 1.13 -5.63 0.58
C HIS A 46 1.16 -4.15 0.97
N LEU A 47 2.37 -3.62 1.04
CA LEU A 47 2.66 -2.19 1.14
C LEU A 47 3.12 -1.70 -0.23
N THR A 48 2.46 -0.69 -0.77
CA THR A 48 2.89 -0.06 -2.02
C THR A 48 4.07 0.88 -1.76
N VAL A 49 5.24 0.54 -2.30
CA VAL A 49 6.48 1.31 -2.20
C VAL A 49 6.52 2.41 -3.27
N TYR A 50 6.05 2.09 -4.47
CA TYR A 50 6.02 3.01 -5.60
C TYR A 50 4.92 2.62 -6.59
N HIS A 51 4.36 3.61 -7.28
CA HIS A 51 3.42 3.39 -8.37
C HIS A 51 3.55 4.50 -9.42
N ALA A 52 3.60 4.12 -10.69
CA ALA A 52 3.53 5.03 -11.84
C ALA A 52 2.53 4.54 -12.88
N ARG A 53 1.97 5.46 -13.65
CA ARG A 53 1.00 5.19 -14.74
C ARG A 53 1.59 5.42 -16.13
N ARG A 54 2.90 5.24 -16.25
CA ARG A 54 3.69 5.46 -17.46
C ARG A 54 4.78 4.41 -17.55
N PRO A 55 5.29 4.10 -18.75
CA PRO A 55 6.50 3.30 -18.89
C PRO A 55 7.64 3.94 -18.10
N MET A 56 8.49 3.13 -17.48
CA MET A 56 9.72 3.58 -16.82
C MET A 56 10.91 2.89 -17.52
N PRO A 57 11.53 3.55 -18.52
CA PRO A 57 12.61 2.94 -19.29
C PRO A 57 13.76 2.44 -18.40
N GLY A 58 14.27 1.25 -18.73
CA GLY A 58 15.34 0.59 -17.97
C GLY A 58 14.90 -0.08 -16.67
N LEU A 59 13.65 0.10 -16.24
CA LEU A 59 13.09 -0.69 -15.15
C LEU A 59 12.66 -2.05 -15.67
N VAL A 60 13.00 -3.11 -14.94
CA VAL A 60 12.62 -4.50 -15.25
C VAL A 60 11.70 -5.06 -14.17
N PRO A 61 10.74 -5.93 -14.52
CA PRO A 61 10.00 -6.69 -13.52
C PRO A 61 10.96 -7.52 -12.67
N ALA A 62 10.68 -7.61 -11.36
CA ALA A 62 11.55 -8.31 -10.43
C ALA A 62 10.73 -8.90 -9.28
N LEU A 63 11.18 -10.04 -8.76
CA LEU A 63 10.71 -10.61 -7.50
C LEU A 63 11.93 -10.97 -6.66
N GLU A 64 12.08 -10.30 -5.53
CA GLU A 64 13.24 -10.42 -4.65
C GLU A 64 12.80 -10.93 -3.28
N ASN A 65 13.56 -11.89 -2.74
CA ASN A 65 13.44 -12.25 -1.33
C ASN A 65 14.08 -11.15 -0.48
N ILE A 66 13.35 -10.67 0.52
CA ILE A 66 13.81 -9.62 1.43
C ILE A 66 13.31 -9.93 2.84
N ASN A 67 13.76 -9.17 3.83
CA ASN A 67 13.22 -9.25 5.18
C ASN A 67 13.05 -7.83 5.74
N VAL A 68 11.84 -7.29 5.59
CA VAL A 68 11.45 -6.01 6.21
C VAL A 68 10.49 -6.33 7.35
N VAL A 69 10.90 -6.08 8.59
CA VAL A 69 10.08 -6.31 9.78
C VAL A 69 9.56 -4.96 10.29
N VAL A 70 8.25 -4.85 10.44
CA VAL A 70 7.57 -3.67 10.98
C VAL A 70 6.99 -4.03 12.34
N PRO A 71 7.45 -3.43 13.45
CA PRO A 71 6.78 -3.56 14.74
C PRO A 71 5.34 -3.06 14.62
N ALA A 72 4.36 -3.86 15.07
CA ALA A 72 2.96 -3.47 14.97
C ALA A 72 2.66 -2.20 15.77
N GLU A 73 3.40 -1.97 16.86
CA GLU A 73 3.32 -0.74 17.66
C GLU A 73 3.58 0.55 16.88
N GLU A 74 4.36 0.44 15.80
CA GLU A 74 4.68 1.55 14.89
C GLU A 74 3.68 1.69 13.74
N THR A 75 2.48 1.10 13.88
CA THR A 75 1.40 1.19 12.90
C THR A 75 0.16 1.90 13.44
N ARG A 76 -0.56 2.59 12.55
CA ARG A 76 -1.82 3.28 12.86
C ARG A 76 -2.92 2.82 11.93
N PHE A 77 -4.05 2.44 12.52
CA PHE A 77 -5.27 2.19 11.76
C PHE A 77 -5.74 3.47 11.08
N MET A 78 -6.27 3.33 9.86
CA MET A 78 -6.83 4.42 9.09
C MET A 78 -7.96 3.94 8.18
N VAL A 79 -8.92 4.83 7.94
CA VAL A 79 -9.89 4.66 6.86
C VAL A 79 -9.25 5.10 5.55
N MET A 80 -9.31 4.26 4.52
CA MET A 80 -8.80 4.61 3.20
C MET A 80 -9.86 5.41 2.45
N ALA A 81 -9.55 6.68 2.14
CA ALA A 81 -10.41 7.56 1.36
C ALA A 81 -9.64 8.27 0.24
N PRO A 82 -10.27 8.56 -0.91
CA PRO A 82 -9.66 9.37 -1.97
C PRO A 82 -9.24 10.74 -1.45
N GLY A 83 -7.99 11.13 -1.70
CA GLY A 83 -7.39 12.38 -1.21
C GLY A 83 -6.60 12.26 0.10
N GLY A 84 -6.38 11.05 0.62
CA GLY A 84 -5.42 10.79 1.70
C GLY A 84 -5.97 11.01 3.13
N GLU A 85 -5.04 11.32 4.04
CA GLU A 85 -5.16 11.19 5.50
C GLU A 85 -6.03 12.20 6.24
N ASN A 86 -6.49 13.28 5.60
CA ASN A 86 -7.20 14.33 6.35
C ASN A 86 -8.39 13.71 7.09
N PRO A 87 -8.41 13.75 8.45
CA PRO A 87 -9.51 13.19 9.22
C PRO A 87 -10.80 13.89 8.78
N ARG A 88 -11.62 13.18 8.01
CA ARG A 88 -12.89 13.74 7.55
C ARG A 88 -13.94 13.35 8.58
N LYS A 89 -14.53 14.37 9.18
CA LYS A 89 -15.73 14.19 10.01
C LYS A 89 -16.77 13.42 9.17
N GLY A 90 -17.27 12.31 9.72
CA GLY A 90 -18.32 11.53 9.08
C GLY A 90 -17.87 10.38 8.17
N LEU A 91 -16.57 10.06 8.09
CA LEU A 91 -16.17 8.78 7.48
C LEU A 91 -16.66 7.61 8.34
N ASP A 92 -17.33 6.68 7.68
CA ASP A 92 -17.81 5.44 8.26
C ASP A 92 -16.86 4.31 7.83
N PRO A 93 -16.01 3.79 8.74
CA PRO A 93 -15.09 2.70 8.45
C PRO A 93 -15.78 1.45 7.91
N SER A 94 -17.00 1.15 8.36
CA SER A 94 -17.74 -0.04 7.94
C SER A 94 -18.06 -0.03 6.44
N LYS A 95 -18.13 1.15 5.82
CA LYS A 95 -18.47 1.34 4.39
C LYS A 95 -17.25 1.58 3.52
N ARG A 96 -16.04 1.51 4.07
CA ARG A 96 -14.79 1.83 3.37
C ARG A 96 -13.73 0.77 3.63
N LYS A 97 -12.68 0.81 2.81
CA LYS A 97 -11.49 0.02 3.12
C LYS A 97 -10.84 0.57 4.39
N VAL A 98 -10.37 -0.32 5.25
CA VAL A 98 -9.57 0.03 6.44
C VAL A 98 -8.20 -0.59 6.28
N GLY A 99 -7.18 0.15 6.68
CA GLY A 99 -5.80 -0.29 6.58
C GLY A 99 -4.98 0.19 7.77
N ILE A 100 -3.70 -0.15 7.74
CA ILE A 100 -2.69 0.40 8.64
C ILE A 100 -1.64 1.16 7.84
N ARG A 101 -1.22 2.30 8.37
CA ARG A 101 -0.06 3.06 7.89
C ARG A 101 1.11 2.87 8.83
N LEU A 102 2.31 2.92 8.29
CA LEU A 102 3.53 2.98 9.10
C LEU A 102 3.74 4.40 9.62
N HIS A 103 4.20 4.51 10.86
CA HIS A 103 4.71 5.77 11.40
C HIS A 103 5.92 6.26 10.61
N LYS A 104 6.10 7.58 10.48
CA LYS A 104 7.27 8.16 9.81
C LYS A 104 8.60 7.80 10.49
N GLN A 105 8.56 7.54 11.79
CA GLN A 105 9.70 7.14 12.62
C GLN A 105 9.84 5.62 12.75
N CYS A 106 9.03 4.85 12.00
CA CYS A 106 9.08 3.40 12.03
C CYS A 106 10.49 2.88 11.71
N ALA A 107 10.98 1.92 12.49
CA ALA A 107 12.31 1.32 12.33
C ALA A 107 12.52 0.70 10.93
N ALA A 108 11.45 0.25 10.28
CA ALA A 108 11.48 -0.29 8.91
C ALA A 108 11.56 0.78 7.81
N MET A 109 11.27 2.05 8.14
CA MET A 109 11.15 3.12 7.16
C MET A 109 12.43 3.32 6.31
N PRO A 110 13.66 3.27 6.85
CA PRO A 110 14.87 3.37 6.05
C PRO A 110 14.96 2.30 4.95
N GLN A 111 14.54 1.07 5.23
CA GLN A 111 14.54 0.00 4.23
C GLN A 111 13.48 0.23 3.14
N VAL A 112 12.27 0.65 3.54
CA VAL A 112 11.19 1.00 2.61
C VAL A 112 11.64 2.14 1.67
N LEU A 113 12.29 3.17 2.22
CA LEU A 113 12.81 4.30 1.43
C LEU A 113 13.95 3.88 0.52
N LYS A 114 14.87 3.02 0.96
CA LYS A 114 15.93 2.47 0.10
C LYS A 114 15.36 1.71 -1.11
N LEU A 115 14.30 0.93 -0.91
CA LEU A 115 13.61 0.25 -2.02
C LEU A 115 12.95 1.26 -2.95
N ARG A 116 12.31 2.29 -2.39
CA ARG A 116 11.68 3.37 -3.16
C ARG A 116 12.70 4.12 -4.02
N GLU A 117 13.86 4.47 -3.47
CA GLU A 117 14.92 5.19 -4.17
C GLU A 117 15.38 4.49 -5.45
N ARG A 118 15.38 3.14 -5.47
CA ARG A 118 15.67 2.37 -6.69
C ARG A 118 14.74 2.73 -7.84
N LEU A 119 13.46 3.01 -7.56
CA LEU A 119 12.47 3.38 -8.58
C LEU A 119 12.60 4.85 -8.98
N LEU A 120 12.96 5.72 -8.02
CA LEU A 120 13.14 7.15 -8.28
C LEU A 120 14.21 7.40 -9.35
N ALA A 121 15.25 6.57 -9.41
CA ALA A 121 16.30 6.64 -10.42
C ALA A 121 15.79 6.48 -11.87
N HIS A 122 14.59 5.93 -12.07
CA HIS A 122 13.98 5.74 -13.38
C HIS A 122 12.97 6.84 -13.76
N GLU A 123 12.80 7.87 -12.93
CA GLU A 123 11.92 9.01 -13.21
C GLU A 123 12.61 10.04 -14.14
N THR A 124 12.74 9.70 -15.42
CA THR A 124 13.26 10.63 -16.44
C THR A 124 12.24 11.71 -16.80
N GLU A 125 12.67 12.76 -17.51
CA GLU A 125 11.77 13.80 -18.03
C GLU A 125 10.66 13.23 -18.92
N SER A 126 10.96 12.20 -19.72
CA SER A 126 9.95 11.54 -20.57
C SER A 126 8.89 10.81 -19.75
N VAL A 127 9.26 10.25 -18.59
CA VAL A 127 8.35 9.63 -17.63
C VAL A 127 7.50 10.71 -16.93
N LEU A 128 8.14 11.73 -16.38
CA LEU A 128 7.50 12.75 -15.55
C LEU A 128 6.63 13.73 -16.35
N GLY A 129 7.06 14.11 -17.55
CA GLY A 129 6.52 15.25 -18.29
C GLY A 129 6.74 16.54 -17.49
N SER A 130 5.67 17.30 -17.24
CA SER A 130 5.72 18.55 -16.46
C SER A 130 5.62 18.35 -14.93
N ARG A 131 5.61 17.10 -14.45
CA ARG A 131 5.48 16.80 -13.02
C ARG A 131 6.80 17.00 -12.29
N SER A 132 6.73 17.48 -11.06
CA SER A 132 7.88 17.41 -10.16
C SER A 132 8.24 15.95 -9.86
N PRO A 133 9.54 15.60 -9.78
CA PRO A 133 9.96 14.25 -9.38
C PRO A 133 9.39 13.83 -8.02
N SER A 134 9.17 12.53 -7.87
CA SER A 134 8.90 11.92 -6.57
C SER A 134 10.11 12.08 -5.65
N SER A 135 9.86 12.00 -4.34
CA SER A 135 10.90 11.96 -3.32
C SER A 135 10.56 10.93 -2.26
N ASN A 136 11.36 10.87 -1.20
CA ASN A 136 11.04 10.08 0.00
C ASN A 136 9.78 10.59 0.72
N LYS A 137 9.26 11.78 0.36
CA LYS A 137 8.07 12.39 0.99
C LYS A 137 6.92 12.66 0.03
N SER A 138 7.17 12.74 -1.28
CA SER A 138 6.20 13.11 -2.31
C SER A 138 6.13 12.07 -3.42
N ASN A 139 5.00 11.99 -4.12
CA ASN A 139 4.89 11.22 -5.36
C ASN A 139 4.58 12.16 -6.53
N ALA A 140 5.22 11.91 -7.67
CA ALA A 140 4.85 12.49 -8.95
C ALA A 140 3.52 11.92 -9.46
N PHE A 141 3.22 10.67 -9.13
CA PHE A 141 2.03 9.95 -9.58
C PHE A 141 1.10 9.61 -8.40
N GLY A 142 -0.20 9.93 -8.55
CA GLY A 142 -1.21 9.56 -7.56
C GLY A 142 -1.28 10.51 -6.35
N ALA A 143 -1.16 9.96 -5.14
CA ALA A 143 -1.26 10.73 -3.90
C ALA A 143 -0.09 11.71 -3.76
N ARG A 144 -0.33 12.93 -3.24
CA ARG A 144 0.72 13.96 -3.15
C ARG A 144 1.87 13.58 -2.21
N SER A 145 1.58 12.90 -1.11
CA SER A 145 2.55 12.46 -0.10
C SER A 145 2.79 10.95 -0.17
N PHE A 146 4.04 10.54 0.07
CA PHE A 146 4.35 9.13 0.27
C PHE A 146 3.97 8.71 1.69
N GLN A 147 3.06 7.74 1.77
CA GLN A 147 2.49 7.21 3.01
C GLN A 147 2.41 5.70 2.86
N PRO A 148 3.44 4.96 3.30
CA PRO A 148 3.43 3.51 3.24
C PRO A 148 2.30 2.95 4.10
N HIS A 149 1.39 2.22 3.46
CA HIS A 149 0.22 1.64 4.10
C HIS A 149 -0.16 0.31 3.46
N LEU A 150 -0.94 -0.45 4.21
CA LEU A 150 -1.44 -1.79 3.90
C LEU A 150 -2.97 -1.78 4.09
N THR A 151 -3.72 -2.35 3.16
CA THR A 151 -5.15 -2.63 3.36
C THR A 151 -5.33 -3.90 4.21
N LEU A 152 -6.17 -3.81 5.25
CA LEU A 152 -6.51 -4.94 6.12
C LEU A 152 -7.94 -5.42 5.89
N LEU A 153 -8.88 -4.50 5.69
CA LEU A 153 -10.30 -4.80 5.51
C LEU A 153 -10.87 -4.11 4.27
N TYR A 154 -11.77 -4.79 3.59
CA TYR A 154 -12.59 -4.22 2.53
C TYR A 154 -13.83 -3.51 3.09
N ALA A 155 -14.47 -2.72 2.24
CA ALA A 155 -15.76 -2.11 2.57
C ALA A 155 -16.81 -3.19 2.86
N GLY A 156 -17.76 -2.87 3.74
CA GLY A 156 -18.79 -3.80 4.21
C GLY A 156 -18.35 -4.65 5.41
N SER A 157 -17.15 -4.46 5.96
CA SER A 157 -16.61 -5.28 7.05
C SER A 157 -17.38 -5.22 8.36
N GLY A 158 -18.26 -4.22 8.54
CA GLY A 158 -18.97 -4.00 9.80
C GLY A 158 -18.10 -3.46 10.94
N ILE A 159 -16.82 -3.15 10.68
CA ILE A 159 -15.93 -2.61 11.73
C ILE A 159 -16.47 -1.30 12.29
N GLY A 160 -16.36 -1.16 13.61
CA GLY A 160 -16.87 -0.01 14.35
C GLY A 160 -16.28 1.33 13.89
N ARG A 161 -17.00 2.41 14.20
CA ARG A 161 -16.62 3.78 13.80
C ARG A 161 -15.34 4.26 14.45
N ASP A 162 -15.12 3.88 15.71
CA ASP A 162 -13.86 4.15 16.41
C ASP A 162 -12.87 3.01 16.18
N LEU A 163 -11.79 3.32 15.46
CA LEU A 163 -10.71 2.37 15.15
C LEU A 163 -9.65 2.31 16.25
N THR A 164 -9.78 3.10 17.34
CA THR A 164 -8.82 3.12 18.45
C THR A 164 -8.77 1.78 19.17
N GLY A 165 -9.92 1.22 19.52
CA GLY A 165 -10.05 -0.08 20.18
C GLY A 165 -9.48 -1.22 19.32
N PRO A 166 -9.99 -1.46 18.09
CA PRO A 166 -9.44 -2.47 17.19
C PRO A 166 -7.95 -2.29 16.93
N GLY A 167 -7.49 -1.04 16.77
CA GLY A 167 -6.08 -0.76 16.56
C GLY A 167 -5.20 -1.09 17.76
N LYS A 168 -5.70 -0.88 18.99
CA LYS A 168 -5.00 -1.29 20.22
C LYS A 168 -4.92 -2.82 20.30
N ALA A 169 -6.06 -3.50 20.17
CA ALA A 169 -6.14 -4.96 20.23
C ALA A 169 -5.24 -5.61 19.17
N PHE A 170 -5.20 -5.06 17.95
CA PHE A 170 -4.32 -5.55 16.88
C PHE A 170 -2.85 -5.52 17.27
N ARG A 171 -2.39 -4.41 17.88
CA ARG A 171 -1.00 -4.26 18.32
C ARG A 171 -0.63 -5.13 19.52
N GLU A 172 -1.62 -5.52 20.31
CA GLU A 172 -1.43 -6.45 21.44
C GLU A 172 -1.40 -7.91 20.95
N ALA A 173 -2.20 -8.26 19.94
CA ALA A 173 -2.28 -9.62 19.39
C ALA A 173 -1.16 -9.93 18.39
N ILE A 174 -0.65 -8.92 17.69
CA ILE A 174 0.35 -9.07 16.64
C ILE A 174 1.54 -8.21 17.01
N ASP A 175 2.68 -8.85 17.28
CA ASP A 175 3.92 -8.16 17.66
C ASP A 175 4.56 -7.43 16.47
N SER A 176 4.71 -8.12 15.34
CA SER A 176 5.36 -7.57 14.16
C SER A 176 4.78 -8.12 12.85
N LEU A 177 5.03 -7.38 11.77
CA LEU A 177 4.63 -7.68 10.41
C LEU A 177 5.88 -7.88 9.57
N THR A 178 6.05 -9.09 9.04
CA THR A 178 7.18 -9.43 8.17
C THR A 178 6.78 -9.35 6.72
N PHE A 179 7.51 -8.56 5.93
CA PHE A 179 7.44 -8.54 4.47
C PHE A 179 8.62 -9.31 3.91
N ASP A 180 8.34 -10.43 3.25
CA ASP A 180 9.34 -11.41 2.82
C ASP A 180 9.71 -11.31 1.34
N ARG A 181 8.95 -10.53 0.57
CA ARG A 181 9.13 -10.36 -0.87
C ARG A 181 8.97 -8.92 -1.30
N PHE A 182 9.83 -8.48 -2.21
CA PHE A 182 9.71 -7.23 -2.92
C PHE A 182 9.43 -7.52 -4.40
N LEU A 183 8.33 -6.99 -4.90
CA LEU A 183 7.82 -7.26 -6.24
C LEU A 183 7.76 -5.96 -7.05
N ILE A 184 8.30 -5.97 -8.25
CA ILE A 184 8.13 -4.95 -9.28
C ILE A 184 7.31 -5.57 -10.41
N GLU A 185 6.09 -5.10 -10.62
CA GLU A 185 5.23 -5.47 -11.73
C GLU A 185 5.13 -4.33 -12.74
N ILE A 186 5.22 -4.67 -14.03
CA ILE A 186 4.97 -3.74 -15.13
C ILE A 186 3.82 -4.33 -15.94
N ALA A 187 2.68 -3.65 -15.93
CA ALA A 187 1.48 -4.06 -16.65
C ALA A 187 1.21 -3.11 -17.82
N GLU A 188 0.92 -3.68 -18.98
CA GLU A 188 0.37 -2.95 -20.13
C GLU A 188 -1.09 -3.37 -20.31
N ARG A 189 -2.02 -2.44 -20.15
CA ARG A 189 -3.45 -2.70 -20.31
C ARG A 189 -3.97 -2.00 -21.55
N ASN A 190 -4.61 -2.75 -22.43
CA ASN A 190 -5.43 -2.21 -23.50
C ASN A 190 -6.70 -1.63 -22.88
N GLN A 191 -7.01 -0.36 -23.12
CA GLN A 191 -8.34 0.16 -22.81
C GLN A 191 -9.37 -0.58 -23.68
N THR A 192 -10.25 -1.34 -23.04
CA THR A 192 -11.53 -1.80 -23.60
C THR A 192 -12.54 -0.68 -23.62
#